data_AF-A0A2N9MYF4-F1
#
_entry.id   AF-A0A2N9MYF4-F1
#
_cell.length_a   1.000
_cell.length_b   1.000
_cell.length_c   1.000
_cell.angle_alpha   90.00
_cell.angle_beta   90.00
_cell.angle_gamma   90.00
#
_symmetry.space_group_name_H-M   'P 1'
#
loop_
_entity.id
_entity.type
_entity.pdbx_description
1 polymer ?
#
loop_
_entity_poly.entity_id
_entity_poly.type
_entity_poly.pdbx_seq_one_letter_code
_entity_poly.pdbx_strand_id
1 'polypeptide(L)'
;MNTKILRVLACVSILFAAAHRVAGQQERVIRVDLAYQAPGSGPSPDFSPYGTQVKLSDLPVNAQLPEGAAQPAKTGTLQLGPDQKSWIKILVTSDSAHPRDLCRLYIDADRNGNFSDDGPALMAKPGLNEKTKAWWSSFNGAVLPIPYGAAIVEPYMVNFWTVRKGEETPNIIRYSVGSWRSGKVNVEGVEALVAVMDSDNDAVFTAKDRWSVLAASGQDAPRRVLSIKEARPASRLMFVEKGGGKDLVLEFRGITPDGRSLNFAIVDLPVTKAEDRAPDDTLAGERARPRAPQPFPWIESNLDQGMSRAQESGRKLIVDFWATWCGPCRSLDEWIWSDAEVAAVLNAGYVGVKLDADLEKDLVKRYRVEGYPTVIVLDSSGTEIKRFGYLPSKEMLDALRR
;
A
#
# COMPACT_ATOMS: atom_id res chain seq x y z
N MET A 1 -11.20 -46.82 34.10
CA MET A 1 -11.59 -47.37 32.78
C MET A 1 -12.44 -46.31 32.09
N ASN A 2 -11.83 -45.31 31.45
CA ASN A 2 -11.30 -45.32 30.08
C ASN A 2 -12.40 -45.28 28.99
N THR A 3 -13.01 -44.10 28.74
CA THR A 3 -13.65 -43.80 27.44
C THR A 3 -13.69 -42.30 27.15
N LYS A 4 -12.66 -41.86 26.41
CA LYS A 4 -12.59 -40.83 25.36
C LYS A 4 -13.69 -39.75 25.32
N ILE A 5 -13.27 -38.53 25.66
CA ILE A 5 -13.79 -37.24 25.20
C ILE A 5 -13.26 -37.01 23.77
N LEU A 6 -14.13 -36.80 22.78
CA LEU A 6 -13.73 -36.23 21.48
C LEU A 6 -14.94 -35.63 20.73
N ARG A 7 -14.68 -34.52 20.03
CA ARG A 7 -15.51 -33.73 19.09
C ARG A 7 -16.22 -32.56 19.79
N VAL A 8 -16.07 -31.30 19.36
CA VAL A 8 -16.05 -30.79 17.98
C VAL A 8 -15.07 -29.61 17.85
N LEU A 9 -14.01 -29.76 17.05
CA LEU A 9 -13.35 -28.65 16.35
C LEU A 9 -13.88 -28.67 14.92
N ALA A 10 -14.68 -27.67 14.55
CA ALA A 10 -15.05 -27.44 13.16
C ALA A 10 -13.89 -26.70 12.48
N CYS A 11 -12.96 -27.45 11.89
CA CYS A 11 -12.05 -26.90 10.88
C CYS A 11 -12.89 -26.59 9.63
N VAL A 12 -13.02 -25.31 9.30
CA VAL A 12 -13.44 -24.88 7.96
C VAL A 12 -12.28 -25.17 7.02
N SER A 13 -12.24 -26.40 6.50
CA SER A 13 -11.42 -26.75 5.36
C SER A 13 -12.12 -26.17 4.12
N ILE A 14 -11.61 -25.04 3.61
CA ILE A 14 -11.93 -24.58 2.27
C ILE A 14 -11.38 -25.64 1.31
N LEU A 15 -12.26 -26.54 0.86
CA LEU A 15 -11.97 -27.40 -0.29
C LEU A 15 -11.86 -26.47 -1.50
N PHE A 16 -10.64 -26.21 -1.94
CA PHE A 16 -10.40 -25.92 -3.35
C PHE A 16 -10.90 -27.14 -4.13
N ALA A 17 -12.06 -27.01 -4.76
CA ALA A 17 -12.45 -27.96 -5.79
C ALA A 17 -11.35 -27.92 -6.86
N ALA A 18 -10.56 -28.98 -6.94
CA ALA A 18 -9.69 -29.21 -8.08
C ALA A 18 -10.60 -29.31 -9.31
N ALA A 19 -10.73 -28.20 -10.03
CA ALA A 19 -11.43 -28.16 -11.30
C ALA A 19 -10.82 -29.25 -12.19
N HIS A 20 -11.65 -30.21 -12.59
CA HIS A 20 -11.23 -31.27 -13.47
C HIS A 20 -10.84 -30.64 -14.81
N ARG A 21 -9.54 -30.55 -15.08
CA ARG A 21 -9.03 -30.21 -16.42
C ARG A 21 -9.55 -31.29 -17.37
N VAL A 22 -10.33 -30.89 -18.38
CA VAL A 22 -10.68 -31.76 -19.49
C VAL A 22 -9.39 -32.13 -20.21
N ALA A 23 -8.96 -33.38 -20.08
CA ALA A 23 -7.75 -33.87 -20.72
C ALA A 23 -7.91 -33.79 -22.25
N GLY A 24 -7.05 -33.00 -22.92
CA GLY A 24 -6.94 -32.97 -24.38
C GLY A 24 -7.23 -31.62 -25.06
N GLN A 25 -7.64 -30.58 -24.33
CA GLN A 25 -7.77 -29.24 -24.92
C GLN A 25 -6.40 -28.55 -24.93
N GLN A 26 -5.87 -28.23 -26.11
CA GLN A 26 -4.62 -27.49 -26.26
C GLN A 26 -4.78 -26.11 -25.61
N GLU A 27 -4.05 -25.88 -24.53
CA GLU A 27 -4.11 -24.65 -23.76
C GLU A 27 -3.69 -23.47 -24.64
N ARG A 28 -4.59 -22.49 -24.83
CA ARG A 28 -4.34 -21.32 -25.67
C ARG A 28 -3.52 -20.29 -24.89
N VAL A 29 -2.22 -20.54 -24.82
CA VAL A 29 -1.27 -19.61 -24.21
C VAL A 29 -1.03 -18.45 -25.17
N ILE A 30 -1.30 -17.24 -24.71
CA ILE A 30 -1.06 -15.98 -25.40
C ILE A 30 0.18 -15.34 -24.78
N ARG A 31 1.12 -14.94 -25.64
CA ARG A 31 2.27 -14.13 -25.27
C ARG A 31 2.03 -12.68 -25.66
N VAL A 32 2.36 -11.76 -24.77
CA VAL A 32 2.41 -10.32 -25.05
C VAL A 32 3.80 -9.80 -24.78
N ASP A 33 4.33 -9.01 -25.71
CA ASP A 33 5.56 -8.26 -25.49
C ASP A 33 5.22 -6.92 -24.83
N LEU A 34 6.01 -6.56 -23.81
CA LEU A 34 5.79 -5.43 -22.94
C LEU A 34 6.94 -4.43 -23.10
N ALA A 35 6.59 -3.20 -23.48
CA ALA A 35 7.51 -2.08 -23.59
C ALA A 35 7.55 -1.28 -22.29
N TYR A 36 8.71 -0.68 -22.01
CA TYR A 36 8.87 0.31 -20.94
C TYR A 36 7.94 1.51 -21.17
N GLN A 37 7.38 2.03 -20.09
CA GLN A 37 6.56 3.23 -20.08
C GLN A 37 6.92 4.11 -18.88
N ALA A 38 6.83 5.43 -19.07
CA ALA A 38 7.01 6.43 -18.03
C ALA A 38 5.84 7.44 -18.07
N PRO A 39 5.57 8.15 -16.96
CA PRO A 39 4.56 9.20 -16.92
C PRO A 39 4.86 10.28 -17.95
N GLY A 40 3.81 10.79 -18.60
CA GLY A 40 3.89 11.90 -19.56
C GLY A 40 3.29 11.63 -20.93
N SER A 41 3.18 10.37 -21.36
CA SER A 41 2.51 10.02 -22.62
C SER A 41 1.72 8.72 -22.51
N GLY A 42 0.46 8.77 -22.96
CA GLY A 42 -0.42 7.61 -22.97
C GLY A 42 -1.12 7.35 -21.62
N PRO A 43 -1.96 6.31 -21.55
CA PRO A 43 -2.68 5.96 -20.34
C PRO A 43 -1.69 5.45 -19.28
N SER A 44 -1.82 5.94 -18.03
CA SER A 44 -0.91 5.61 -16.92
C SER A 44 -1.59 4.73 -15.87
N PRO A 45 -0.81 4.06 -15.00
CA PRO A 45 -1.34 3.50 -13.78
C PRO A 45 -2.02 4.59 -12.92
N ASP A 46 -3.10 4.25 -12.21
CA ASP A 46 -3.76 5.16 -11.25
C ASP A 46 -3.28 4.98 -9.80
N PHE A 47 -2.21 4.20 -9.61
CA PHE A 47 -1.52 4.02 -8.33
C PHE A 47 -0.02 3.85 -8.53
N SER A 48 0.70 4.10 -7.45
CA SER A 48 2.11 3.72 -7.29
C SER A 48 2.22 2.69 -6.16
N PRO A 49 3.23 1.81 -6.18
CA PRO A 49 3.55 0.97 -5.05
C PRO A 49 3.86 1.77 -3.78
N TYR A 50 3.90 1.08 -2.65
CA TYR A 50 4.39 1.70 -1.42
C TYR A 50 5.89 1.98 -1.53
N GLY A 51 6.36 3.02 -0.86
CA GLY A 51 7.76 3.40 -0.90
C GLY A 51 8.67 2.38 -0.21
N THR A 52 9.69 1.92 -0.92
CA THR A 52 10.78 1.08 -0.39
C THR A 52 11.78 1.95 0.36
N GLN A 53 12.20 1.50 1.55
CA GLN A 53 13.15 2.22 2.40
C GLN A 53 14.59 1.78 2.14
N VAL A 54 15.48 2.75 2.02
CA VAL A 54 16.92 2.56 1.87
C VAL A 54 17.59 3.20 3.08
N LYS A 55 18.30 2.38 3.85
CA LYS A 55 19.10 2.87 4.97
C LYS A 55 20.30 3.66 4.43
N LEU A 56 20.55 4.81 5.03
CA LEU A 56 21.67 5.67 4.73
C LEU A 56 22.72 5.60 5.85
N SER A 57 23.98 5.64 5.46
CA SER A 57 25.14 5.71 6.35
C SER A 57 25.91 7.00 6.10
N ASP A 58 26.40 7.64 7.16
CA ASP A 58 27.23 8.85 7.05
C ASP A 58 28.54 8.60 6.31
N LEU A 59 28.92 9.57 5.47
CA LEU A 59 30.27 9.66 4.95
C LEU A 59 31.17 10.44 5.93
N PRO A 60 32.48 10.13 5.98
CA PRO A 60 33.43 10.93 6.74
C PRO A 60 33.38 12.41 6.38
N VAL A 61 33.62 13.29 7.37
CA VAL A 61 33.58 14.76 7.17
C VAL A 61 34.58 15.22 6.09
N ASN A 62 35.69 14.50 5.92
CA ASN A 62 36.74 14.75 4.93
C ASN A 62 36.54 13.98 3.61
N ALA A 63 35.41 13.31 3.40
CA ALA A 63 35.12 12.66 2.14
C ALA A 63 35.10 13.69 1.00
N GLN A 64 35.68 13.32 -0.15
CA GLN A 64 35.59 14.14 -1.35
C GLN A 64 34.16 14.06 -1.87
N LEU A 65 33.49 15.22 -1.97
CA LEU A 65 32.11 15.32 -2.43
C LEU A 65 32.06 15.95 -3.83
N PRO A 66 31.05 15.61 -4.65
CA PRO A 66 30.82 16.27 -5.93
C PRO A 66 30.56 17.78 -5.77
N GLU A 67 30.64 18.52 -6.88
CA GLU A 67 30.49 19.98 -6.84
C GLU A 67 29.15 20.43 -6.23
N GLY A 68 29.25 21.36 -5.28
CA GLY A 68 28.15 21.96 -4.52
C GLY A 68 27.46 21.04 -3.50
N ALA A 69 27.86 19.77 -3.39
CA ALA A 69 27.47 18.94 -2.27
C ALA A 69 28.07 19.46 -0.96
N ALA A 70 27.33 19.33 0.13
CA ALA A 70 27.78 19.68 1.47
C ALA A 70 27.46 18.57 2.47
N GLN A 71 28.17 18.56 3.59
CA GLN A 71 27.78 17.77 4.74
C GLN A 71 26.45 18.30 5.31
N PRO A 72 25.60 17.43 5.90
CA PRO A 72 25.73 15.97 5.98
C PRO A 72 25.62 15.28 4.62
N ALA A 73 26.53 14.36 4.34
CA ALA A 73 26.59 13.54 3.15
C ALA A 73 26.44 12.07 3.56
N LYS A 74 25.50 11.36 2.94
CA LYS A 74 25.19 9.98 3.28
C LYS A 74 25.08 9.11 2.04
N THR A 75 25.42 7.83 2.18
CA THR A 75 25.32 6.85 1.10
C THR A 75 24.39 5.71 1.47
N GLY A 76 23.74 5.14 0.45
CA GLY A 76 22.89 3.96 0.54
C GLY A 76 23.01 3.12 -0.71
N THR A 77 22.46 1.91 -0.67
CA THR A 77 22.44 1.00 -1.82
C THR A 77 21.01 0.62 -2.16
N LEU A 78 20.64 0.86 -3.42
CA LEU A 78 19.38 0.43 -4.01
C LEU A 78 19.53 -1.01 -4.49
N GLN A 79 18.73 -1.91 -3.93
CA GLN A 79 18.72 -3.32 -4.30
C GLN A 79 17.85 -3.54 -5.54
N LEU A 80 18.30 -3.01 -6.67
CA LEU A 80 17.55 -3.03 -7.94
C LEU A 80 18.20 -4.00 -8.93
N GLY A 81 17.36 -4.74 -9.65
CA GLY A 81 17.75 -5.68 -10.68
C GLY A 81 17.97 -7.12 -10.17
N PRO A 82 18.29 -8.04 -11.09
CA PRO A 82 18.24 -9.48 -10.83
C PRO A 82 19.30 -9.99 -9.84
N ASP A 83 20.36 -9.22 -9.57
CA ASP A 83 21.45 -9.63 -8.71
C ASP A 83 22.17 -8.44 -8.04
N GLN A 84 23.11 -8.75 -7.13
CA GLN A 84 23.90 -7.75 -6.42
C GLN A 84 24.80 -6.89 -7.33
N LYS A 85 25.16 -7.38 -8.52
CA LYS A 85 25.93 -6.59 -9.49
C LYS A 85 25.08 -5.51 -10.15
N SER A 86 23.76 -5.66 -10.10
CA SER A 86 22.79 -4.71 -10.63
C SER A 86 22.47 -3.59 -9.64
N TRP A 87 22.81 -3.77 -8.37
CA TRP A 87 22.53 -2.78 -7.32
C TRP A 87 23.23 -1.45 -7.59
N ILE A 88 22.56 -0.35 -7.23
CA ILE A 88 23.00 1.02 -7.53
C ILE A 88 23.29 1.72 -6.22
N LYS A 89 24.48 2.31 -6.08
CA LYS A 89 24.77 3.18 -4.94
C LYS A 89 24.17 4.57 -5.19
N ILE A 90 23.81 5.21 -4.09
CA ILE A 90 23.41 6.61 -4.10
C ILE A 90 24.22 7.38 -3.09
N LEU A 91 24.43 8.66 -3.39
CA LEU A 91 24.95 9.65 -2.48
C LEU A 91 23.90 10.74 -2.34
N VAL A 92 23.49 11.03 -1.12
CA VAL A 92 22.50 12.07 -0.82
C VAL A 92 23.13 13.06 0.13
N THR A 93 23.09 14.35 -0.22
CA THR A 93 23.79 15.38 0.52
C THR A 93 22.90 16.57 0.80
N SER A 94 23.29 17.35 1.80
CA SER A 94 22.81 18.72 1.96
C SER A 94 23.50 19.68 0.99
N ASP A 95 23.08 20.94 1.03
CA ASP A 95 23.74 22.08 0.41
C ASP A 95 23.84 23.25 1.38
N SER A 96 24.50 24.33 0.96
CA SER A 96 24.71 25.52 1.81
C SER A 96 23.42 26.24 2.18
N ALA A 97 22.35 26.11 1.39
CA ALA A 97 21.06 26.73 1.68
C ALA A 97 20.22 25.87 2.64
N HIS A 98 20.45 24.56 2.67
CA HIS A 98 19.68 23.60 3.46
C HIS A 98 20.60 22.65 4.26
N PRO A 99 21.33 23.17 5.27
CA PRO A 99 22.38 22.41 5.97
C PRO A 99 21.86 21.23 6.82
N ARG A 100 20.53 21.07 6.97
CA ARG A 100 19.89 19.99 7.74
C ARG A 100 19.07 19.02 6.87
N ASP A 101 18.86 19.35 5.60
CA ASP A 101 18.00 18.58 4.71
C ASP A 101 18.83 17.98 3.59
N LEU A 102 18.57 16.70 3.29
CA LEU A 102 19.18 16.05 2.15
C LEU A 102 18.46 16.55 0.89
N CYS A 103 19.10 17.43 0.13
CA CYS A 103 18.50 18.16 -1.00
C CYS A 103 19.19 17.90 -2.34
N ARG A 104 20.27 17.11 -2.36
CA ARG A 104 20.95 16.67 -3.58
C ARG A 104 21.08 15.16 -3.60
N LEU A 105 20.71 14.52 -4.71
CA LEU A 105 20.79 13.08 -4.91
C LEU A 105 21.66 12.79 -6.14
N TYR A 106 22.75 12.07 -5.91
CA TYR A 106 23.66 11.55 -6.91
C TYR A 106 23.47 10.03 -7.02
N ILE A 107 23.55 9.51 -8.23
CA ILE A 107 23.29 8.11 -8.57
C ILE A 107 24.56 7.57 -9.23
N ASP A 108 25.12 6.49 -8.68
CA ASP A 108 26.25 5.74 -9.27
C ASP A 108 25.69 4.82 -10.37
N ALA A 109 25.41 5.40 -11.54
CA ALA A 109 24.62 4.75 -12.59
C ALA A 109 25.42 3.67 -13.32
N ASP A 110 26.73 3.86 -13.47
CA ASP A 110 27.64 2.88 -14.05
C ASP A 110 28.23 1.87 -13.04
N ARG A 111 28.00 2.10 -11.73
CA ARG A 111 28.40 1.24 -10.60
C ARG A 111 29.90 1.18 -10.38
N ASN A 112 30.63 2.22 -10.78
CA ASN A 112 32.06 2.34 -10.57
C ASN A 112 32.42 2.93 -9.18
N GLY A 113 31.43 3.50 -8.47
CA GLY A 113 31.59 4.11 -7.14
C GLY A 113 31.99 5.58 -7.13
N ASN A 114 32.07 6.21 -8.30
CA ASN A 114 32.28 7.63 -8.52
C ASN A 114 30.92 8.30 -8.76
N PHE A 115 30.59 9.32 -7.98
CA PHE A 115 29.31 10.02 -8.12
C PHE A 115 29.41 11.29 -8.98
N SER A 116 30.59 11.57 -9.54
CA SER A 116 30.88 12.84 -10.23
C SER A 116 30.86 12.73 -11.75
N ASP A 117 30.76 11.51 -12.29
CA ASP A 117 30.78 11.17 -13.72
C ASP A 117 29.42 10.69 -14.26
N ASP A 118 28.45 10.39 -13.40
CA ASP A 118 27.08 9.98 -13.79
C ASP A 118 26.10 11.14 -14.03
N GLY A 119 26.61 12.36 -14.20
CA GLY A 119 25.83 13.56 -14.44
C GLY A 119 25.49 14.36 -13.18
N PRO A 120 24.64 15.41 -13.31
CA PRO A 120 24.34 16.30 -12.19
C PRO A 120 23.41 15.64 -11.17
N ALA A 121 23.47 16.13 -9.93
CA ALA A 121 22.54 15.72 -8.89
C ALA A 121 21.09 16.04 -9.27
N LEU A 122 20.16 15.16 -8.90
CA LEU A 122 18.77 15.54 -8.76
C LEU A 122 18.63 16.47 -7.55
N MET A 123 17.92 17.57 -7.76
CA MET A 123 17.72 18.60 -6.75
C MET A 123 16.33 18.47 -6.13
N ALA A 124 16.26 18.50 -4.82
CA ALA A 124 15.02 18.67 -4.07
C ALA A 124 14.94 20.09 -3.50
N LYS A 125 13.71 20.58 -3.32
CA LYS A 125 13.42 21.80 -2.55
C LYS A 125 12.78 21.37 -1.23
N PRO A 126 13.54 21.34 -0.13
CA PRO A 126 12.99 20.96 1.17
C PRO A 126 11.80 21.84 1.55
N GLY A 127 10.69 21.23 1.95
CA GLY A 127 9.47 21.94 2.33
C GLY A 127 8.84 21.38 3.60
N LEU A 128 8.37 22.26 4.48
CA LEU A 128 7.64 21.87 5.68
C LEU A 128 6.21 21.45 5.34
N ASN A 129 5.83 20.24 5.74
CA ASN A 129 4.44 19.83 5.77
C ASN A 129 3.79 20.33 7.06
N GLU A 130 2.89 21.30 6.94
CA GLU A 130 2.25 21.95 8.10
C GLU A 130 1.42 21.01 8.97
N LYS A 131 0.89 19.93 8.39
CA LYS A 131 0.07 18.95 9.11
C LYS A 131 0.94 18.01 9.93
N THR A 132 2.00 17.47 9.32
CA THR A 132 2.87 16.47 9.99
C THR A 132 4.04 17.10 10.72
N LYS A 133 4.23 18.43 10.59
CA LYS A 133 5.40 19.19 11.06
C LYS A 133 6.74 18.58 10.64
N ALA A 134 6.75 17.90 9.48
CA ALA A 134 7.93 17.24 8.95
C ALA A 134 8.40 17.93 7.68
N TRP A 135 9.72 18.02 7.50
CA TRP A 135 10.35 18.51 6.29
C TRP A 135 10.48 17.39 5.26
N TRP A 136 10.12 17.68 4.02
CA TRP A 136 10.17 16.75 2.90
C TRP A 136 11.13 17.25 1.83
N SER A 137 12.05 16.39 1.40
CA SER A 137 12.83 16.59 0.19
C SER A 137 12.43 15.53 -0.82
N SER A 138 11.93 15.92 -1.99
CA SER A 138 11.49 14.99 -3.05
C SER A 138 12.34 15.16 -4.31
N PHE A 139 12.79 14.05 -4.88
CA PHE A 139 13.58 13.97 -6.10
C PHE A 139 12.78 13.18 -7.13
N ASN A 140 12.27 13.84 -8.16
CA ASN A 140 11.35 13.22 -9.12
C ASN A 140 12.04 12.94 -10.46
N GLY A 141 11.64 11.84 -11.11
CA GLY A 141 12.08 11.52 -12.46
C GLY A 141 13.50 10.96 -12.55
N ALA A 142 14.02 10.33 -11.50
CA ALA A 142 15.29 9.64 -11.56
C ALA A 142 15.15 8.39 -12.45
N VAL A 143 15.93 8.30 -13.52
CA VAL A 143 15.94 7.15 -14.43
C VAL A 143 17.20 6.33 -14.17
N LEU A 144 17.01 5.10 -13.71
CA LEU A 144 18.08 4.18 -13.34
C LEU A 144 18.32 3.14 -14.44
N PRO A 145 19.55 2.94 -14.93
CA PRO A 145 19.84 1.89 -15.91
C PRO A 145 19.96 0.53 -15.20
N ILE A 146 19.01 -0.37 -15.45
CA ILE A 146 18.97 -1.71 -14.83
C ILE A 146 19.44 -2.77 -15.81
N PRO A 147 20.57 -3.45 -15.54
CA PRO A 147 21.04 -4.54 -16.38
C PRO A 147 20.25 -5.83 -16.10
N TYR A 148 19.85 -6.51 -17.17
CA TYR A 148 19.27 -7.84 -17.14
C TYR A 148 20.18 -8.79 -17.94
N GLY A 149 21.28 -9.21 -17.30
CA GLY A 149 22.34 -9.98 -17.96
C GLY A 149 23.29 -9.10 -18.80
N ALA A 150 24.08 -9.72 -19.68
CA ALA A 150 25.21 -9.05 -20.34
C ALA A 150 24.84 -8.10 -21.49
N ALA A 151 23.63 -8.20 -22.03
CA ALA A 151 23.26 -7.54 -23.30
C ALA A 151 22.04 -6.61 -23.20
N ILE A 152 21.34 -6.59 -22.07
CA ILE A 152 20.08 -5.85 -21.91
C ILE A 152 20.23 -4.89 -20.75
N VAL A 153 20.01 -3.60 -21.01
CA VAL A 153 19.91 -2.55 -20.00
C VAL A 153 18.63 -1.78 -20.28
N GLU A 154 17.76 -1.66 -19.28
CA GLU A 154 16.49 -0.94 -19.41
C GLU A 154 16.42 0.23 -18.44
N PRO A 155 15.73 1.33 -18.83
CA PRO A 155 15.43 2.39 -17.90
C PRO A 155 14.44 1.91 -16.84
N TYR A 156 14.63 2.39 -15.61
CA TYR A 156 13.72 2.18 -14.49
C TYR A 156 13.54 3.50 -13.76
N MET A 157 12.40 4.15 -13.99
CA MET A 157 12.14 5.46 -13.41
C MET A 157 11.54 5.33 -12.02
N VAL A 158 12.15 6.04 -11.06
CA VAL A 158 11.74 6.10 -9.66
C VAL A 158 11.66 7.55 -9.19
N ASN A 159 10.88 7.77 -8.14
CA ASN A 159 10.87 9.02 -7.39
C ASN A 159 11.36 8.75 -5.98
N PHE A 160 12.25 9.60 -5.47
CA PHE A 160 12.81 9.49 -4.12
C PHE A 160 12.26 10.57 -3.20
N TRP A 161 12.23 10.29 -1.89
CA TRP A 161 12.01 11.31 -0.89
C TRP A 161 12.67 10.99 0.45
N THR A 162 13.05 12.03 1.17
CA THR A 162 13.43 11.96 2.58
C THR A 162 12.45 12.73 3.43
N VAL A 163 12.26 12.29 4.67
CA VAL A 163 11.36 12.95 5.64
C VAL A 163 12.13 13.20 6.92
N ARG A 164 12.29 14.47 7.28
CA ARG A 164 12.92 14.92 8.52
C ARG A 164 11.84 15.41 9.49
N LYS A 165 11.67 14.71 10.62
CA LYS A 165 10.65 15.04 11.64
C LYS A 165 11.16 15.93 12.79
N GLY A 166 12.47 16.17 12.87
CA GLY A 166 13.12 16.92 13.94
C GLY A 166 14.37 17.61 13.45
N GLU A 167 15.34 17.83 14.33
CA GLU A 167 16.59 18.51 13.95
C GLU A 167 17.61 17.61 13.24
N GLU A 168 17.53 16.30 13.47
CA GLU A 168 18.46 15.32 12.91
C GLU A 168 18.21 15.08 11.42
N THR A 169 19.29 14.96 10.67
CA THR A 169 19.27 14.59 9.26
C THR A 169 18.71 13.18 9.07
N PRO A 170 17.84 12.94 8.07
CA PRO A 170 17.29 11.62 7.82
C PRO A 170 18.37 10.55 7.58
N ASN A 171 18.20 9.39 8.21
CA ASN A 171 19.02 8.18 7.97
C ASN A 171 18.34 7.19 7.01
N ILE A 172 17.22 7.60 6.41
CA ILE A 172 16.43 6.79 5.48
C ILE A 172 16.00 7.68 4.32
N ILE A 173 16.27 7.21 3.11
CA ILE A 173 15.61 7.70 1.90
C ILE A 173 14.63 6.64 1.43
N ARG A 174 13.50 7.08 0.88
CA ARG A 174 12.48 6.21 0.30
C ARG A 174 12.44 6.41 -1.20
N TYR A 175 12.00 5.38 -1.90
CA TYR A 175 11.70 5.49 -3.32
C TYR A 175 10.50 4.64 -3.70
N SER A 176 9.84 5.01 -4.79
CA SER A 176 8.80 4.22 -5.44
C SER A 176 9.00 4.30 -6.93
N VAL A 177 8.73 3.21 -7.62
CA VAL A 177 8.70 3.18 -9.08
C VAL A 177 7.62 4.14 -9.60
N GLY A 178 7.98 4.88 -10.64
CA GLY A 178 7.07 5.71 -11.42
C GLY A 178 6.86 5.21 -12.84
N SER A 179 7.68 4.26 -13.29
CA SER A 179 7.55 3.56 -14.58
C SER A 179 6.74 2.26 -14.46
N TRP A 180 6.30 1.72 -15.60
CA TRP A 180 5.62 0.43 -15.70
C TRP A 180 5.96 -0.23 -17.03
N ARG A 181 5.46 -1.44 -17.26
CA ARG A 181 5.55 -2.10 -18.57
C ARG A 181 4.18 -2.34 -19.16
N SER A 182 4.00 -2.12 -20.45
CA SER A 182 2.73 -2.42 -21.13
C SER A 182 2.89 -2.82 -22.59
N GLY A 183 1.89 -3.54 -23.09
CA GLY A 183 1.83 -4.03 -24.47
C GLY A 183 0.38 -4.18 -24.94
N LYS A 184 0.22 -4.37 -26.25
CA LYS A 184 -1.07 -4.68 -26.87
C LYS A 184 -1.07 -6.11 -27.37
N VAL A 185 -2.21 -6.80 -27.24
CA VAL A 185 -2.38 -8.16 -27.76
C VAL A 185 -3.82 -8.38 -28.18
N ASN A 186 -4.03 -9.25 -29.18
CA ASN A 186 -5.37 -9.69 -29.56
C ASN A 186 -5.72 -10.95 -28.76
N VAL A 187 -6.86 -10.92 -28.06
CA VAL A 187 -7.41 -12.02 -27.27
C VAL A 187 -8.72 -12.45 -27.92
N GLU A 188 -8.65 -13.42 -28.84
CA GLU A 188 -9.79 -13.94 -29.62
C GLU A 188 -10.69 -12.85 -30.26
N GLY A 189 -10.06 -11.91 -30.95
CA GLY A 189 -10.74 -10.81 -31.62
C GLY A 189 -10.90 -9.56 -30.77
N VAL A 190 -10.60 -9.62 -29.47
CA VAL A 190 -10.59 -8.44 -28.59
C VAL A 190 -9.18 -7.85 -28.54
N GLU A 191 -8.99 -6.62 -29.01
CA GLU A 191 -7.75 -5.90 -28.73
C GLU A 191 -7.69 -5.56 -27.24
N ALA A 192 -6.62 -5.98 -26.57
CA ALA A 192 -6.40 -5.76 -25.15
C ALA A 192 -5.07 -5.05 -24.87
N LEU A 193 -5.09 -4.17 -23.88
CA LEU A 193 -3.93 -3.58 -23.25
C LEU A 193 -3.54 -4.45 -22.06
N VAL A 194 -2.29 -4.93 -22.04
CA VAL A 194 -1.70 -5.64 -20.90
C VAL A 194 -0.68 -4.74 -20.24
N ALA A 195 -0.70 -4.65 -18.93
CA ALA A 195 0.27 -3.87 -18.17
C ALA A 195 0.72 -4.59 -16.90
N VAL A 196 1.94 -4.31 -16.47
CA VAL A 196 2.57 -4.86 -15.26
C VAL A 196 3.22 -3.74 -14.49
N MET A 197 2.99 -3.74 -13.17
CA MET A 197 3.59 -2.84 -12.20
C MET A 197 4.44 -3.63 -11.23
N ASP A 198 5.73 -3.32 -11.20
CA ASP A 198 6.66 -3.78 -10.17
C ASP A 198 6.14 -3.29 -8.80
N SER A 199 5.75 -4.22 -7.95
CA SER A 199 4.98 -3.93 -6.73
C SER A 199 5.84 -3.84 -5.46
N ASP A 200 7.08 -4.34 -5.49
CA ASP A 200 8.05 -4.25 -4.39
C ASP A 200 9.22 -3.30 -4.69
N ASN A 201 9.23 -2.71 -5.89
CA ASN A 201 10.20 -1.75 -6.39
C ASN A 201 11.62 -2.33 -6.51
N ASP A 202 11.77 -3.59 -6.88
CA ASP A 202 13.08 -4.24 -7.01
C ASP A 202 13.62 -4.29 -8.45
N ALA A 203 12.87 -3.77 -9.42
CA ALA A 203 13.14 -3.82 -10.85
C ALA A 203 13.29 -5.27 -11.39
N VAL A 204 12.65 -6.25 -10.78
CA VAL A 204 12.55 -7.62 -11.26
C VAL A 204 11.08 -8.01 -11.35
N PHE A 205 10.66 -8.40 -12.55
CA PHE A 205 9.24 -8.69 -12.76
C PHE A 205 8.98 -10.18 -12.53
N THR A 206 8.12 -10.48 -11.56
CA THR A 206 7.80 -11.84 -11.10
C THR A 206 6.30 -12.04 -10.90
N ALA A 207 5.92 -13.23 -10.44
CA ALA A 207 4.54 -13.54 -10.07
C ALA A 207 4.04 -12.77 -8.82
N LYS A 208 4.93 -12.11 -8.07
CA LYS A 208 4.56 -11.26 -6.93
C LYS A 208 4.01 -9.91 -7.36
N ASP A 209 4.33 -9.50 -8.59
CA ASP A 209 3.89 -8.24 -9.15
C ASP A 209 2.44 -8.27 -9.59
N ARG A 210 1.90 -7.07 -9.76
CA ARG A 210 0.52 -6.88 -10.21
C ARG A 210 0.48 -6.62 -11.69
N TRP A 211 -0.42 -7.31 -12.35
CA TRP A 211 -0.67 -7.16 -13.77
C TRP A 211 -2.15 -6.87 -14.02
N SER A 212 -2.46 -6.38 -15.21
CA SER A 212 -3.83 -6.13 -15.65
C SER A 212 -3.97 -6.38 -17.14
N VAL A 213 -5.20 -6.67 -17.56
CA VAL A 213 -5.62 -6.82 -18.95
C VAL A 213 -6.91 -6.05 -19.09
N LEU A 214 -6.94 -5.07 -20.00
CA LEU A 214 -8.10 -4.23 -20.28
C LEU A 214 -8.43 -4.32 -21.78
N ALA A 215 -9.69 -4.52 -22.13
CA ALA A 215 -10.11 -4.32 -23.52
C ALA A 215 -9.78 -2.88 -23.95
N ALA A 216 -9.14 -2.70 -25.10
CA ALA A 216 -8.70 -1.39 -25.61
C ALA A 216 -9.89 -0.46 -25.91
N SER A 217 -11.05 -1.04 -26.22
CA SER A 217 -12.33 -0.35 -26.37
C SER A 217 -13.03 -0.01 -25.04
N GLY A 218 -12.52 -0.52 -23.92
CA GLY A 218 -13.11 -0.30 -22.61
C GLY A 218 -13.02 1.16 -22.16
N GLN A 219 -13.97 1.59 -21.33
CA GLN A 219 -14.08 2.98 -20.86
C GLN A 219 -12.81 3.52 -20.20
N ASP A 220 -12.06 2.66 -19.52
CA ASP A 220 -10.85 3.03 -18.78
C ASP A 220 -9.57 2.98 -19.62
N ALA A 221 -9.53 2.19 -20.70
CA ALA A 221 -8.33 1.97 -21.51
C ALA A 221 -7.68 3.25 -22.07
N PRO A 222 -8.43 4.29 -22.51
CA PRO A 222 -7.85 5.56 -22.94
C PRO A 222 -7.25 6.40 -21.82
N ARG A 223 -7.63 6.16 -20.56
CA ARG A 223 -7.25 6.98 -19.39
C ARG A 223 -6.20 6.31 -18.52
N ARG A 224 -6.29 4.99 -18.37
CA ARG A 224 -5.45 4.20 -17.49
C ARG A 224 -5.20 2.80 -18.05
N VAL A 225 -3.93 2.42 -18.10
CA VAL A 225 -3.53 1.06 -18.51
C VAL A 225 -3.65 0.07 -17.36
N LEU A 226 -3.69 0.56 -16.11
CA LEU A 226 -3.62 -0.25 -14.92
C LEU A 226 -4.33 0.48 -13.77
N SER A 227 -5.46 -0.05 -13.29
CA SER A 227 -6.16 0.51 -12.13
C SER A 227 -5.87 -0.29 -10.88
N ILE A 228 -5.80 0.32 -9.70
CA ILE A 228 -5.70 -0.39 -8.41
C ILE A 228 -6.85 -1.39 -8.23
N LYS A 229 -8.01 -1.09 -8.83
CA LYS A 229 -9.20 -1.96 -8.80
C LYS A 229 -9.16 -3.10 -9.80
N GLU A 230 -8.34 -3.01 -10.84
CA GLU A 230 -8.24 -4.01 -11.91
C GLU A 230 -6.94 -4.81 -11.84
N ALA A 231 -5.85 -4.23 -11.33
CA ALA A 231 -4.56 -4.87 -11.20
C ALA A 231 -4.60 -5.97 -10.13
N ARG A 232 -4.02 -7.12 -10.44
CA ARG A 232 -4.10 -8.30 -9.59
C ARG A 232 -2.76 -9.05 -9.55
N PRO A 233 -2.47 -9.78 -8.46
CA PRO A 233 -1.31 -10.66 -8.43
C PRO A 233 -1.51 -11.84 -9.41
N ALA A 234 -0.43 -12.53 -9.76
CA ALA A 234 -0.46 -13.64 -10.72
C ALA A 234 -1.37 -14.82 -10.32
N SER A 235 -1.74 -14.94 -9.05
CA SER A 235 -2.63 -16.00 -8.54
C SER A 235 -4.11 -15.78 -8.84
N ARG A 236 -4.48 -14.65 -9.44
CA ARG A 236 -5.87 -14.23 -9.67
C ARG A 236 -6.21 -14.23 -11.16
N LEU A 237 -7.48 -14.46 -11.45
CA LEU A 237 -8.00 -14.44 -12.81
C LEU A 237 -8.13 -13.01 -13.32
N MET A 238 -7.94 -12.85 -14.63
CA MET A 238 -8.24 -11.63 -15.36
C MET A 238 -9.39 -11.87 -16.34
N PHE A 239 -10.08 -10.82 -16.73
CA PHE A 239 -11.33 -10.91 -17.50
C PHE A 239 -11.32 -9.89 -18.63
N VAL A 240 -11.66 -10.33 -19.84
CA VAL A 240 -11.80 -9.47 -21.02
C VAL A 240 -13.17 -9.70 -21.65
N GLU A 241 -13.97 -8.65 -21.78
CA GLU A 241 -15.31 -8.73 -22.35
C GLU A 241 -15.24 -9.00 -23.87
N LYS A 242 -15.90 -10.07 -24.33
CA LYS A 242 -15.99 -10.48 -25.75
C LYS A 242 -17.25 -9.92 -26.44
N GLY A 243 -18.02 -9.09 -25.75
CA GLY A 243 -19.33 -8.58 -26.16
C GLY A 243 -20.49 -9.51 -25.77
N GLY A 244 -21.70 -8.96 -25.71
CA GLY A 244 -22.91 -9.71 -25.30
C GLY A 244 -22.90 -10.16 -23.84
N GLY A 245 -22.14 -9.47 -22.97
CA GLY A 245 -22.04 -9.76 -21.54
C GLY A 245 -21.25 -11.03 -21.18
N LYS A 246 -20.45 -11.57 -22.11
CA LYS A 246 -19.59 -12.73 -21.86
C LYS A 246 -18.13 -12.30 -21.72
N ASP A 247 -17.49 -12.73 -20.64
CA ASP A 247 -16.07 -12.54 -20.40
C ASP A 247 -15.24 -13.75 -20.86
N LEU A 248 -14.07 -13.48 -21.42
CA LEU A 248 -12.97 -14.43 -21.50
C LEU A 248 -12.24 -14.44 -20.16
N VAL A 249 -12.10 -15.62 -19.57
CA VAL A 249 -11.35 -15.82 -18.33
C VAL A 249 -9.89 -16.11 -18.65
N LEU A 250 -8.99 -15.35 -18.05
CA LEU A 250 -7.56 -15.38 -18.32
C LEU A 250 -6.78 -15.78 -17.06
N GLU A 251 -5.86 -16.72 -17.18
CA GLU A 251 -5.00 -17.18 -16.09
C GLU A 251 -3.54 -16.89 -16.41
N PHE A 252 -2.81 -16.31 -15.46
CA PHE A 252 -1.38 -16.02 -15.62
C PHE A 252 -0.57 -17.31 -15.80
N ARG A 253 0.45 -17.26 -16.67
CA ARG A 253 1.36 -18.39 -16.93
C ARG A 253 2.81 -18.08 -16.65
N GLY A 254 3.24 -16.83 -16.81
CA GLY A 254 4.60 -16.43 -16.49
C GLY A 254 4.93 -15.04 -17.01
N ILE A 255 6.03 -14.50 -16.50
CA ILE A 255 6.65 -13.27 -17.00
C ILE A 255 8.16 -13.51 -17.07
N THR A 256 8.82 -12.95 -18.08
CA THR A 256 10.28 -12.99 -18.14
C THR A 256 10.87 -12.18 -16.99
N PRO A 257 12.04 -12.55 -16.42
CA PRO A 257 12.62 -11.80 -15.29
C PRO A 257 12.88 -10.32 -15.58
N ASP A 258 13.15 -9.99 -16.84
CA ASP A 258 13.30 -8.62 -17.34
C ASP A 258 11.96 -7.89 -17.55
N GLY A 259 10.83 -8.56 -17.36
CA GLY A 259 9.47 -8.02 -17.53
C GLY A 259 9.07 -7.77 -18.98
N ARG A 260 9.88 -8.14 -19.97
CA ARG A 260 9.67 -7.78 -21.39
C ARG A 260 8.63 -8.64 -22.11
N SER A 261 8.25 -9.80 -21.55
CA SER A 261 7.15 -10.59 -22.09
C SER A 261 6.36 -11.27 -20.98
N LEU A 262 5.04 -11.27 -21.10
CA LEU A 262 4.11 -11.95 -20.19
C LEU A 262 3.30 -13.00 -20.98
N ASN A 263 3.07 -14.15 -20.35
CA ASN A 263 2.23 -15.22 -20.87
C ASN A 263 1.00 -15.41 -19.98
N PHE A 264 -0.17 -15.59 -20.59
CA PHE A 264 -1.41 -15.99 -19.93
C PHE A 264 -2.20 -16.93 -20.83
N ALA A 265 -3.10 -17.72 -20.26
CA ALA A 265 -3.95 -18.65 -21.00
C ALA A 265 -5.41 -18.23 -20.92
N ILE A 266 -6.17 -18.45 -21.99
CA ILE A 266 -7.64 -18.44 -21.91
C ILE A 266 -8.08 -19.78 -21.30
N VAL A 267 -8.88 -19.72 -20.23
CA VAL A 267 -9.36 -20.90 -19.50
C VAL A 267 -10.89 -20.97 -19.52
N ASP A 268 -11.42 -22.18 -19.63
CA ASP A 268 -12.86 -22.44 -19.58
C ASP A 268 -13.29 -22.69 -18.13
N LEU A 269 -13.42 -21.59 -17.38
CA LEU A 269 -13.90 -21.61 -16.00
C LEU A 269 -15.27 -20.90 -15.94
N PRO A 270 -16.29 -21.53 -15.35
CA PRO A 270 -17.62 -20.93 -15.20
C PRO A 270 -17.64 -19.97 -14.00
N VAL A 271 -16.78 -18.95 -14.04
CA VAL A 271 -16.66 -17.92 -13.00
C VAL A 271 -16.76 -16.55 -13.65
N THR A 272 -17.58 -15.69 -13.06
CA THR A 272 -17.71 -14.29 -13.48
C THR A 272 -16.66 -13.42 -12.82
N LYS A 273 -16.36 -12.28 -13.44
CA LYS A 273 -15.52 -11.23 -12.84
C LYS A 273 -16.02 -10.78 -11.46
N ALA A 274 -17.34 -10.74 -11.27
CA ALA A 274 -17.96 -10.36 -10.01
C ALA A 274 -17.76 -11.41 -8.91
N GLU A 275 -17.95 -12.69 -9.23
CA GLU A 275 -17.72 -13.80 -8.28
C GLU A 275 -16.25 -13.92 -7.87
N ASP A 276 -15.32 -13.78 -8.83
CA ASP A 276 -13.90 -13.76 -8.52
C ASP A 276 -13.60 -12.64 -7.52
N ARG A 277 -14.13 -11.43 -7.76
CA ARG A 277 -13.84 -10.23 -6.95
C ARG A 277 -14.61 -10.11 -5.65
N ALA A 278 -15.67 -10.89 -5.44
CA ALA A 278 -16.51 -10.79 -4.25
C ALA A 278 -15.71 -10.87 -2.92
N PRO A 279 -14.68 -11.73 -2.77
CA PRO A 279 -13.85 -11.78 -1.56
C PRO A 279 -12.96 -10.54 -1.32
N ASP A 280 -12.70 -9.73 -2.36
CA ASP A 280 -11.91 -8.49 -2.21
C ASP A 280 -12.69 -7.43 -1.40
N ASP A 281 -14.02 -7.54 -1.38
CA ASP A 281 -14.90 -6.63 -0.66
C ASP A 281 -15.09 -7.05 0.81
N THR A 282 -14.04 -6.82 1.60
CA THR A 282 -14.01 -7.15 3.03
C THR A 282 -15.02 -6.37 3.88
N LEU A 283 -15.66 -5.33 3.31
CA LEU A 283 -16.64 -4.48 3.99
C LEU A 283 -18.08 -4.75 3.53
N ALA A 284 -18.32 -5.69 2.60
CA ALA A 284 -19.67 -6.02 2.13
C ALA A 284 -20.62 -6.38 3.29
N GLY A 285 -20.13 -7.25 4.18
CA GLY A 285 -20.86 -7.68 5.37
C GLY A 285 -21.20 -6.50 6.28
N GLU A 286 -20.23 -5.60 6.51
CA GLU A 286 -20.46 -4.42 7.35
C GLU A 286 -21.48 -3.49 6.71
N ARG A 287 -21.39 -3.19 5.41
CA ARG A 287 -22.34 -2.30 4.71
C ARG A 287 -23.79 -2.79 4.78
N ALA A 288 -24.00 -4.10 4.71
CA ALA A 288 -25.32 -4.71 4.76
C ALA A 288 -25.99 -4.66 6.16
N ARG A 289 -25.24 -4.34 7.22
CA ARG A 289 -25.80 -4.26 8.57
C ARG A 289 -26.68 -3.00 8.75
N PRO A 290 -27.78 -3.08 9.53
CA PRO A 290 -28.65 -1.94 9.77
C PRO A 290 -27.91 -0.77 10.42
N ARG A 291 -28.21 0.46 10.00
CA ARG A 291 -27.64 1.67 10.61
C ARG A 291 -28.48 2.15 11.78
N ALA A 292 -27.81 2.67 12.80
CA ALA A 292 -28.47 3.39 13.87
C ALA A 292 -29.20 4.61 13.28
N PRO A 293 -30.46 4.88 13.69
CA PRO A 293 -31.21 6.04 13.19
C PRO A 293 -30.60 7.37 13.63
N GLN A 294 -29.82 7.35 14.72
CA GLN A 294 -29.07 8.49 15.24
C GLN A 294 -27.65 8.04 15.60
N PRO A 295 -26.64 8.87 15.36
CA PRO A 295 -25.26 8.56 15.74
C PRO A 295 -25.10 8.52 17.26
N PHE A 296 -24.17 7.71 17.74
CA PHE A 296 -23.77 7.72 19.15
C PHE A 296 -23.16 9.09 19.51
N PRO A 297 -23.59 9.72 20.62
CA PRO A 297 -23.20 11.10 20.95
C PRO A 297 -21.78 11.17 21.52
N TRP A 298 -20.78 11.23 20.64
CA TRP A 298 -19.39 11.42 21.00
C TRP A 298 -19.10 12.83 21.55
N ILE A 299 -18.25 12.90 22.57
CA ILE A 299 -17.66 14.13 23.08
C ILE A 299 -16.33 14.34 22.35
N GLU A 300 -16.23 15.44 21.61
CA GLU A 300 -15.02 15.75 20.81
C GLU A 300 -13.98 16.47 21.67
N SER A 301 -12.73 16.00 21.63
CA SER A 301 -11.55 16.67 22.21
C SER A 301 -11.65 17.05 23.70
N ASN A 302 -12.47 16.34 24.47
CA ASN A 302 -12.64 16.66 25.89
C ASN A 302 -12.75 15.38 26.75
N LEU A 303 -11.59 14.83 27.10
CA LEU A 303 -11.50 13.64 27.93
C LEU A 303 -12.03 13.87 29.34
N ASP A 304 -11.74 15.03 29.95
CA ASP A 304 -12.14 15.34 31.32
C ASP A 304 -13.66 15.43 31.46
N GLN A 305 -14.34 16.05 30.48
CA GLN A 305 -15.80 16.05 30.41
C GLN A 305 -16.37 14.64 30.25
N GLY A 306 -15.75 13.82 29.41
CA GLY A 306 -16.16 12.42 29.25
C GLY A 306 -16.03 11.63 30.55
N MET A 307 -14.91 11.78 31.26
CA MET A 307 -14.67 11.14 32.55
C MET A 307 -15.67 11.56 33.61
N SER A 308 -15.96 12.87 33.73
CA SER A 308 -16.97 13.39 34.66
C SER A 308 -18.36 12.79 34.37
N ARG A 309 -18.79 12.75 33.10
CA ARG A 309 -20.09 12.14 32.73
C ARG A 309 -20.12 10.64 32.99
N ALA A 310 -19.03 9.93 32.73
CA ALA A 310 -18.93 8.49 33.00
C ALA A 310 -19.07 8.21 34.50
N GLN A 311 -18.41 9.01 35.34
CA GLN A 311 -18.51 8.94 36.81
C GLN A 311 -19.92 9.23 37.32
N GLU A 312 -20.52 10.34 36.88
CA GLU A 312 -21.87 10.76 37.30
C GLU A 312 -22.95 9.74 36.93
N SER A 313 -22.81 9.11 35.77
CA SER A 313 -23.79 8.13 35.27
C SER A 313 -23.49 6.68 35.65
N GLY A 314 -22.32 6.41 36.25
CA GLY A 314 -21.84 5.05 36.52
C GLY A 314 -21.55 4.21 35.27
N ARG A 315 -21.44 4.85 34.09
CA ARG A 315 -21.18 4.20 32.80
C ARG A 315 -19.68 4.07 32.55
N LYS A 316 -19.30 3.14 31.67
CA LYS A 316 -17.92 3.03 31.19
C LYS A 316 -17.61 4.20 30.26
N LEU A 317 -16.34 4.60 30.15
CA LEU A 317 -15.89 5.53 29.13
C LEU A 317 -15.26 4.76 27.96
N ILE A 318 -15.63 5.07 26.73
CA ILE A 318 -14.95 4.61 25.51
C ILE A 318 -14.27 5.81 24.84
N VAL A 319 -12.98 5.68 24.57
CA VAL A 319 -12.14 6.72 23.99
C VAL A 319 -11.59 6.23 22.66
N ASP A 320 -11.92 6.92 21.57
CA ASP A 320 -11.44 6.62 20.21
C ASP A 320 -10.37 7.64 19.78
N PHE A 321 -9.12 7.18 19.69
CA PHE A 321 -8.00 7.94 19.16
C PHE A 321 -7.93 7.76 17.64
N TRP A 322 -8.16 8.85 16.92
CA TRP A 322 -8.23 8.87 15.46
C TRP A 322 -7.31 9.94 14.86
N ALA A 323 -7.20 9.98 13.54
CA ALA A 323 -6.51 11.05 12.82
C ALA A 323 -7.15 11.30 11.44
N THR A 324 -7.09 12.52 10.95
CA THR A 324 -7.74 12.92 9.67
C THR A 324 -7.22 12.20 8.42
N TRP A 325 -5.99 11.65 8.47
CA TRP A 325 -5.40 10.86 7.37
C TRP A 325 -5.60 9.35 7.54
N CYS A 326 -6.19 8.91 8.65
CA CYS A 326 -6.36 7.49 8.98
C CYS A 326 -7.53 6.88 8.19
N GLY A 327 -7.20 6.09 7.16
CA GLY A 327 -8.18 5.33 6.37
C GLY A 327 -9.05 4.39 7.23
N PRO A 328 -8.45 3.51 8.06
CA PRO A 328 -9.21 2.61 8.92
C PRO A 328 -10.12 3.32 9.93
N CYS A 329 -9.73 4.50 10.43
CA CYS A 329 -10.55 5.29 11.36
C CYS A 329 -11.85 5.76 10.69
N ARG A 330 -11.76 6.24 9.43
CA ARG A 330 -12.95 6.62 8.64
C ARG A 330 -13.86 5.41 8.40
N SER A 331 -13.29 4.24 8.14
CA SER A 331 -14.05 2.99 8.01
C SER A 331 -14.74 2.60 9.32
N LEU A 332 -14.08 2.81 10.46
CA LEU A 332 -14.64 2.51 11.79
C LEU A 332 -15.86 3.40 12.07
N ASP A 333 -15.73 4.70 11.81
CA ASP A 333 -16.82 5.69 11.94
C ASP A 333 -18.00 5.36 11.04
N GLU A 334 -17.73 5.13 9.75
CA GLU A 334 -18.77 4.95 8.73
C GLU A 334 -19.51 3.63 8.91
N TRP A 335 -18.81 2.55 9.29
CA TRP A 335 -19.38 1.20 9.22
C TRP A 335 -19.61 0.54 10.57
N ILE A 336 -18.81 0.85 11.60
CA ILE A 336 -18.84 0.12 12.87
C ILE A 336 -19.57 0.94 13.94
N TRP A 337 -19.20 2.21 14.12
CA TRP A 337 -19.89 3.09 15.08
C TRP A 337 -21.32 3.45 14.66
N SER A 338 -21.61 3.37 13.36
CA SER A 338 -22.96 3.58 12.81
C SER A 338 -23.83 2.31 12.81
N ASP A 339 -23.27 1.14 13.14
CA ASP A 339 -24.03 -0.11 13.22
C ASP A 339 -25.09 -0.02 14.32
N ALA A 340 -26.33 -0.43 14.02
CA ALA A 340 -27.45 -0.30 14.94
C ALA A 340 -27.26 -1.08 16.25
N GLU A 341 -26.67 -2.28 16.19
CA GLU A 341 -26.45 -3.09 17.40
C GLU A 341 -25.28 -2.54 18.23
N VAL A 342 -24.19 -2.12 17.57
CA VAL A 342 -23.04 -1.49 18.25
C VAL A 342 -23.48 -0.21 18.93
N ALA A 343 -24.18 0.68 18.21
CA ALA A 343 -24.69 1.92 18.76
C ALA A 343 -25.67 1.69 19.92
N ALA A 344 -26.50 0.64 19.87
CA ALA A 344 -27.40 0.29 20.97
C ALA A 344 -26.61 -0.11 22.24
N VAL A 345 -25.56 -0.92 22.11
CA VAL A 345 -24.69 -1.29 23.24
C VAL A 345 -23.97 -0.07 23.81
N LEU A 346 -23.44 0.81 22.93
CA LEU A 346 -22.80 2.05 23.35
C LEU A 346 -23.77 2.97 24.11
N ASN A 347 -24.96 3.21 23.55
CA ASN A 347 -25.98 4.05 24.19
C ASN A 347 -26.48 3.50 25.53
N ALA A 348 -26.46 2.18 25.72
CA ALA A 348 -26.87 1.55 26.98
C ALA A 348 -25.82 1.65 28.08
N GLY A 349 -24.52 1.58 27.75
CA GLY A 349 -23.46 1.33 28.75
C GLY A 349 -22.29 2.32 28.77
N TYR A 350 -22.18 3.20 27.78
CA TYR A 350 -20.93 3.93 27.52
C TYR A 350 -21.10 5.43 27.36
N VAL A 351 -20.20 6.22 27.92
CA VAL A 351 -19.95 7.61 27.49
C VAL A 351 -18.83 7.59 26.46
N GLY A 352 -18.99 8.29 25.34
CA GLY A 352 -18.01 8.30 24.25
C GLY A 352 -17.18 9.57 24.22
N VAL A 353 -15.87 9.45 23.99
CA VAL A 353 -14.97 10.56 23.67
C VAL A 353 -14.18 10.22 22.39
N LYS A 354 -14.07 11.18 21.48
CA LYS A 354 -13.17 11.11 20.32
C LYS A 354 -12.05 12.12 20.46
N LEU A 355 -10.82 11.68 20.19
CA LEU A 355 -9.61 12.49 20.31
C LEU A 355 -8.83 12.44 19.00
N ASP A 356 -8.64 13.59 18.36
CA ASP A 356 -7.69 13.70 17.25
C ASP A 356 -6.27 13.62 17.80
N ALA A 357 -5.61 12.51 17.55
CA ALA A 357 -4.26 12.23 18.03
C ALA A 357 -3.20 13.14 17.41
N ASP A 358 -3.51 13.89 16.34
CA ASP A 358 -2.65 14.96 15.83
C ASP A 358 -2.67 16.23 16.69
N LEU A 359 -3.74 16.45 17.44
CA LEU A 359 -3.88 17.60 18.33
C LEU A 359 -3.58 17.23 19.79
N GLU A 360 -3.96 16.02 20.21
CA GLU A 360 -3.92 15.57 21.61
C GLU A 360 -2.63 14.81 21.97
N LYS A 361 -1.46 15.38 21.66
CA LYS A 361 -0.16 14.69 21.77
C LYS A 361 0.17 14.22 23.20
N ASP A 362 -0.23 14.97 24.21
CA ASP A 362 -0.02 14.59 25.61
C ASP A 362 -0.86 13.36 26.00
N LEU A 363 -2.09 13.26 25.49
CA LEU A 363 -2.97 12.11 25.73
C LEU A 363 -2.48 10.87 24.96
N VAL A 364 -2.00 11.04 23.72
CA VAL A 364 -1.33 9.97 22.96
C VAL A 364 -0.16 9.39 23.73
N LYS A 365 0.69 10.24 24.31
CA LYS A 365 1.81 9.80 25.15
C LYS A 365 1.35 9.13 26.44
N ARG A 366 0.37 9.72 27.14
CA ARG A 366 -0.20 9.21 28.40
C ARG A 366 -0.75 7.79 28.23
N TYR A 367 -1.54 7.57 27.18
CA TYR A 367 -2.18 6.28 26.91
C TYR A 367 -1.35 5.36 25.99
N ARG A 368 -0.10 5.72 25.67
CA ARG A 368 0.81 4.93 24.84
C ARG A 368 0.16 4.48 23.53
N VAL A 369 -0.44 5.43 22.80
CA VAL A 369 -1.08 5.14 21.51
C VAL A 369 0.00 5.06 20.43
N GLU A 370 0.16 3.87 19.84
CA GLU A 370 1.22 3.57 18.86
C GLU A 370 0.71 3.52 17.41
N GLY A 371 -0.60 3.48 17.21
CA GLY A 371 -1.25 3.42 15.89
C GLY A 371 -2.72 3.79 15.93
N TYR A 372 -3.34 3.94 14.76
CA TYR A 372 -4.72 4.40 14.63
C TYR A 372 -5.57 3.47 13.75
N PRO A 373 -6.86 3.24 14.09
CA PRO A 373 -7.50 3.69 15.33
C PRO A 373 -6.94 2.93 16.54
N THR A 374 -6.92 3.59 17.70
CA THR A 374 -6.78 2.93 19.00
C THR A 374 -7.99 3.29 19.83
N VAL A 375 -8.75 2.29 20.25
CA VAL A 375 -9.92 2.45 21.10
C VAL A 375 -9.59 1.90 22.48
N ILE A 376 -9.88 2.70 23.50
CA ILE A 376 -9.65 2.36 24.90
C ILE A 376 -10.98 2.40 25.63
N VAL A 377 -11.24 1.41 26.48
CA VAL A 377 -12.36 1.44 27.42
C VAL A 377 -11.81 1.63 28.82
N LEU A 378 -12.28 2.67 29.49
CA LEU A 378 -12.04 2.92 30.90
C LEU A 378 -13.30 2.57 31.70
N ASP A 379 -13.11 2.05 32.92
CA ASP A 379 -14.20 2.03 33.90
C ASP A 379 -14.50 3.45 34.42
N SER A 380 -15.53 3.59 35.26
CA SER A 380 -15.90 4.88 35.83
C SER A 380 -14.83 5.48 36.75
N SER A 381 -13.86 4.70 37.24
CA SER A 381 -12.71 5.21 38.00
C SER A 381 -11.60 5.78 37.11
N GLY A 382 -11.67 5.56 35.79
CA GLY A 382 -10.64 5.94 34.82
C GLY A 382 -9.58 4.88 34.61
N THR A 383 -9.78 3.66 35.14
CA THR A 383 -8.86 2.54 34.93
C THR A 383 -9.12 1.91 33.56
N GLU A 384 -8.07 1.73 32.77
CA GLU A 384 -8.15 1.04 31.48
C GLU A 384 -8.47 -0.44 31.69
N ILE A 385 -9.61 -0.88 31.14
CA ILE A 385 -10.07 -2.27 31.22
C ILE A 385 -9.99 -2.99 29.88
N LYS A 386 -9.98 -2.26 28.75
CA LYS A 386 -9.83 -2.84 27.40
C LYS A 386 -9.13 -1.89 26.46
N ARG A 387 -8.46 -2.48 25.47
CA ARG A 387 -7.85 -1.80 24.33
C ARG A 387 -7.97 -2.65 23.08
N PHE A 388 -8.30 -2.01 21.97
CA PHE A 388 -8.33 -2.65 20.65
C PHE A 388 -8.11 -1.63 19.54
N GLY A 389 -7.74 -2.12 18.35
CA GLY A 389 -7.66 -1.31 17.14
C GLY A 389 -8.99 -1.34 16.37
N TYR A 390 -8.91 -1.43 15.05
CA TYR A 390 -10.09 -1.66 14.21
C TYR A 390 -10.64 -3.07 14.46
N LEU A 391 -11.94 -3.17 14.76
CA LEU A 391 -12.67 -4.44 14.84
C LEU A 391 -13.94 -4.37 13.97
N PRO A 392 -14.27 -5.42 13.19
CA PRO A 392 -15.57 -5.58 12.56
C PRO A 392 -16.71 -5.58 13.58
N SER A 393 -17.95 -5.28 13.18
CA SER A 393 -19.08 -5.04 14.09
C SER A 393 -19.34 -6.21 15.04
N LYS A 394 -19.19 -7.44 14.56
CA LYS A 394 -19.37 -8.64 15.39
C LYS A 394 -18.34 -8.72 16.52
N GLU A 395 -17.08 -8.52 16.20
CA GLU A 395 -15.99 -8.54 17.19
C GLU A 395 -16.07 -7.33 18.13
N MET A 396 -16.49 -6.17 17.61
CA MET A 396 -16.78 -4.99 18.41
C MET A 396 -17.86 -5.27 19.45
N LEU A 397 -18.97 -5.91 19.05
CA LEU A 397 -20.03 -6.30 19.97
C LEU A 397 -19.54 -7.25 21.06
N ASP A 398 -18.73 -8.25 20.70
CA ASP A 398 -18.13 -9.17 21.67
C ASP A 398 -17.17 -8.44 22.62
N ALA A 399 -16.41 -7.49 22.11
CA ALA A 399 -15.50 -6.65 22.90
C ALA A 399 -16.26 -5.72 23.86
N LEU A 400 -17.41 -5.17 23.47
CA LEU A 400 -18.21 -4.26 24.30
C LEU A 400 -19.10 -4.98 25.32
N ARG A 401 -19.60 -6.18 25.01
CA ARG A 401 -20.52 -6.92 25.90
C ARG A 401 -19.82 -7.65 27.04
N ARG A 402 -18.56 -8.05 26.86
CA ARG A 402 -17.73 -8.64 27.93
C ARG A 402 -17.24 -7.56 28.89
#